data_AF-A0A1C6GFR4-F1
#
_entry.id   AF-A0A1C6GFR4-F1
#
_cell.length_a   1.000
_cell.length_b   1.000
_cell.length_c   1.000
_cell.angle_alpha   90.00
_cell.angle_beta   90.00
_cell.angle_gamma   90.00
#
_symmetry.space_group_name_H-M   'P 1'
#
loop_
_entity.id
_entity.type
_entity.pdbx_description
1 polymer ?
#
loop_
_entity_poly.entity_id
_entity_poly.type
_entity_poly.pdbx_seq_one_letter_code
_entity_poly.pdbx_strand_id
1 'polypeptide(L)'
;MVICDSREKKNAHILRYFDKNGIDYNIRKMDVADYQIEGNEKLVIDRKQNLDELATNLTNPQDKGRFWREVRRAYSSGIKMIVLCEHGKGIKSIPDVVKWNSRYSTVTGHVLQEKIYQCHISYGVEFLFCNKSETAARIIELLGGASDDK
;
A
#
# COMPACT_ATOMS: atom_id res chain seq x y z
N MET A 1 -0.33 9.98 -16.24
CA MET A 1 1.01 9.96 -15.62
C MET A 1 0.89 9.52 -14.17
N VAL A 2 1.74 8.61 -13.72
CA VAL A 2 1.83 8.17 -12.32
C VAL A 2 2.69 9.14 -11.53
N ILE A 3 2.25 9.52 -10.33
CA ILE A 3 3.05 10.29 -9.40
C ILE A 3 3.61 9.34 -8.36
N CYS A 4 4.93 9.38 -8.14
CA CYS A 4 5.65 8.56 -7.18
C CYS A 4 6.22 9.44 -6.06
N ASP A 5 5.97 9.08 -4.79
CA ASP A 5 6.51 9.81 -3.65
C ASP A 5 8.04 9.75 -3.63
N SER A 6 8.67 10.92 -3.49
CA SER A 6 10.13 11.04 -3.51
C SER A 6 10.84 10.37 -2.32
N ARG A 7 10.12 9.98 -1.26
CA ARG A 7 10.68 9.27 -0.10
C ARG A 7 10.61 7.76 -0.24
N GLU A 8 9.91 7.22 -1.23
CA GLU A 8 9.88 5.78 -1.47
C GLU A 8 11.19 5.34 -2.14
N LYS A 9 12.10 4.78 -1.33
CA LYS A 9 13.48 4.44 -1.76
C LYS A 9 13.62 3.04 -2.35
N LYS A 10 12.66 2.13 -2.11
CA LYS A 10 12.76 0.71 -2.51
C LYS A 10 11.89 0.36 -3.73
N ASN A 11 11.66 1.33 -4.61
CA ASN A 11 10.80 1.23 -5.79
C ASN A 11 11.52 1.00 -7.12
N ALA A 12 12.85 0.77 -7.15
CA ALA A 12 13.59 0.63 -8.41
C ALA A 12 13.00 -0.43 -9.38
N HIS A 13 12.45 -1.53 -8.84
CA HIS A 13 11.77 -2.56 -9.62
C HIS A 13 10.44 -2.10 -10.23
N ILE A 14 9.76 -1.13 -9.61
CA ILE A 14 8.53 -0.50 -10.10
C ILE A 14 8.87 0.51 -11.18
N LEU A 15 9.84 1.40 -10.94
CA LEU A 15 10.26 2.40 -11.93
C LEU A 15 10.79 1.74 -13.21
N ARG A 16 11.60 0.68 -13.08
CA ARG A 16 12.07 -0.11 -14.23
C ARG A 16 10.91 -0.73 -15.01
N TYR A 17 9.85 -1.16 -14.34
CA TYR A 17 8.65 -1.66 -15.01
C TYR A 17 7.95 -0.52 -15.75
N PHE A 18 7.85 0.67 -15.17
CA PHE A 18 7.29 1.83 -15.85
C PHE A 18 8.08 2.19 -17.11
N ASP A 19 9.40 2.31 -16.99
CA ASP A 19 10.31 2.59 -18.13
C ASP A 19 10.14 1.54 -19.25
N LYS A 20 10.12 0.25 -18.88
CA LYS A 20 10.00 -0.86 -19.84
C LYS A 20 8.66 -0.87 -20.59
N ASN A 21 7.58 -0.44 -19.95
CA ASN A 21 6.23 -0.49 -20.52
C ASN A 21 5.74 0.87 -21.02
N GLY A 22 6.61 1.89 -21.09
CA GLY A 22 6.24 3.22 -21.58
C GLY A 22 5.21 3.92 -20.70
N ILE A 23 5.22 3.67 -19.39
CA ILE A 23 4.33 4.32 -18.43
C ILE A 23 5.00 5.60 -17.95
N ASP A 24 4.42 6.75 -18.25
CA ASP A 24 4.92 8.03 -17.76
C ASP A 24 4.76 8.14 -16.26
N TYR A 25 5.84 8.56 -15.58
CA TYR A 25 5.81 8.89 -14.15
C TYR A 25 6.61 10.14 -13.81
N ASN A 26 6.23 10.77 -12.70
CA ASN A 26 6.96 11.89 -12.11
C ASN A 26 7.23 11.62 -10.62
N ILE A 27 8.44 11.93 -10.18
CA ILE A 27 8.84 11.80 -8.77
C ILE A 27 8.69 13.15 -8.09
N ARG A 28 7.83 13.23 -7.07
CA ARG A 28 7.66 14.43 -6.23
C ARG A 28 7.23 14.05 -4.83
N LYS A 29 7.37 14.97 -3.88
CA LYS A 29 6.90 14.73 -2.50
C LYS A 29 5.38 14.74 -2.49
N MET A 30 4.78 13.72 -1.89
CA MET A 30 3.34 13.58 -1.69
C MET A 30 2.97 13.76 -0.22
N ASP A 31 1.76 14.25 0.05
CA ASP A 31 1.27 14.40 1.41
C ASP A 31 0.66 13.11 1.97
N VAL A 32 0.24 12.20 1.10
CA VAL A 32 -0.39 10.92 1.45
C VAL A 32 0.13 9.84 0.52
N ALA A 33 0.51 8.70 1.07
CA ALA A 33 0.87 7.48 0.34
C ALA A 33 2.07 7.63 -0.63
N ASP A 34 2.30 6.59 -1.44
CA ASP A 34 3.49 6.47 -2.28
C ASP A 34 3.20 6.62 -3.78
N TYR A 35 1.98 6.32 -4.22
CA TYR A 35 1.59 6.39 -5.64
C TYR A 35 0.18 6.94 -5.82
N GLN A 36 0.00 7.75 -6.87
CA GLN A 36 -1.31 8.21 -7.35
C GLN A 36 -1.27 8.51 -8.85
N ILE A 37 -2.42 8.85 -9.44
CA ILE A 37 -2.49 9.39 -10.81
C ILE A 37 -2.57 10.91 -10.74
N GLU A 38 -1.79 11.59 -11.58
CA GLU A 38 -1.92 13.04 -11.71
C GLU A 38 -3.33 13.43 -12.19
N GLY A 39 -3.97 14.36 -11.47
CA GLY A 39 -5.36 14.75 -11.74
C GLY A 39 -6.42 13.85 -11.10
N ASN A 40 -6.05 12.71 -10.52
CA ASN A 40 -6.95 11.85 -9.74
C ASN A 40 -6.36 11.55 -8.35
N GLU A 41 -6.46 12.54 -7.46
CA GLU A 41 -5.95 12.46 -6.08
C GLU A 41 -6.94 11.81 -5.11
N LYS A 42 -8.12 11.40 -5.60
CA LYS A 42 -9.15 10.72 -4.81
C LYS A 42 -8.82 9.25 -4.56
N LEU A 43 -7.79 8.71 -5.20
CA LEU A 43 -7.31 7.36 -5.03
C LEU A 43 -5.79 7.34 -4.91
N VAL A 44 -5.30 6.74 -3.83
CA VAL A 44 -3.87 6.65 -3.54
C VAL A 44 -3.48 5.24 -3.12
N ILE A 45 -2.24 4.85 -3.44
CA ILE A 45 -1.66 3.56 -3.05
C ILE A 45 -0.46 3.81 -2.13
N ASP A 46 -0.55 3.28 -0.92
CA ASP A 46 0.55 3.17 0.04
C ASP A 46 1.12 1.76 -0.06
N ARG A 47 2.39 1.67 -0.43
CA ARG A 47 3.05 0.39 -0.65
C ARG A 47 3.78 0.00 0.63
N LYS A 48 3.69 -1.28 0.98
CA LYS A 48 4.36 -1.84 2.15
C LYS A 48 5.16 -3.06 1.73
N GLN A 49 6.40 -3.15 2.17
CA GLN A 49 7.33 -4.19 1.73
C GLN A 49 6.87 -5.59 2.17
N ASN A 50 6.19 -5.71 3.32
CA ASN A 50 5.70 -6.98 3.85
C ASN A 50 4.79 -6.75 5.08
N LEU A 51 4.27 -7.86 5.63
CA LEU A 51 3.49 -7.88 6.86
C LEU A 51 4.27 -7.44 8.12
N ASP A 52 5.60 -7.59 8.19
CA ASP A 52 6.39 -7.09 9.33
C ASP A 52 6.37 -5.56 9.38
N GLU A 53 6.47 -4.89 8.22
CA GLU A 53 6.29 -3.44 8.10
C GLU A 53 4.88 -3.05 8.52
N LEU A 54 3.85 -3.71 7.97
CA LEU A 54 2.46 -3.43 8.36
C LEU A 54 2.19 -3.63 9.85
N ALA A 55 2.72 -4.70 10.44
CA ALA A 55 2.62 -4.92 11.88
C ALA A 55 3.22 -3.75 12.65
N THR A 56 4.41 -3.31 12.28
CA THR A 56 5.04 -2.14 12.91
C THR A 56 4.16 -0.90 12.77
N ASN A 57 3.64 -0.61 11.58
CA ASN A 57 2.79 0.55 11.31
C ASN A 57 1.43 0.51 12.04
N LEU A 58 0.89 -0.67 12.33
CA LEU A 58 -0.43 -0.82 12.96
C LEU A 58 -0.36 -1.02 14.48
N THR A 59 0.69 -1.66 14.98
CA THR A 59 0.76 -2.12 16.37
C THR A 59 1.82 -1.39 17.20
N ASN A 60 2.91 -0.90 16.63
CA ASN A 60 3.98 -0.27 17.40
C ASN A 60 3.60 1.16 17.81
N PRO A 61 3.43 1.48 19.11
CA PRO A 61 3.05 2.82 19.55
C PRO A 61 4.00 3.94 19.14
N GLN A 62 5.30 3.64 19.00
CA GLN A 62 6.33 4.64 18.64
C GLN A 62 6.33 4.96 17.14
N ASP A 63 6.09 3.95 16.30
CA ASP A 63 6.22 4.08 14.84
C ASP A 63 4.88 4.27 14.11
N LYS A 64 3.75 3.89 14.74
CA LYS A 64 2.42 3.96 14.09
C LYS A 64 1.96 5.39 13.79
N GLY A 65 2.53 6.39 14.47
CA GLY A 65 2.07 7.78 14.39
C GLY A 65 2.05 8.35 12.96
N ARG A 66 3.06 8.01 12.14
CA ARG A 66 3.12 8.46 10.75
C ARG A 66 2.01 7.83 9.90
N PHE A 67 1.90 6.51 9.93
CA PHE A 67 0.92 5.78 9.12
C PHE A 67 -0.51 6.18 9.47
N TRP A 68 -0.84 6.26 10.77
CA TRP A 68 -2.17 6.69 11.19
C TRP A 68 -2.49 8.15 10.82
N ARG A 69 -1.48 9.02 10.72
CA ARG A 69 -1.69 10.39 10.23
C ARG A 69 -2.05 10.40 8.75
N GLU A 70 -1.41 9.55 7.95
CA GLU A 70 -1.72 9.39 6.52
C GLU A 70 -3.13 8.77 6.35
N VAL A 71 -3.46 7.71 7.08
CA VAL A 71 -4.81 7.09 7.09
C VAL A 71 -5.89 8.11 7.47
N ARG A 72 -5.71 8.85 8.56
CA ARG A 72 -6.69 9.86 9.00
C ARG A 72 -6.84 11.00 8.02
N ARG A 73 -5.73 11.44 7.41
CA ARG A 73 -5.74 12.49 6.39
C ARG A 73 -6.50 12.04 5.15
N ALA A 74 -6.25 10.81 4.67
CA ALA A 74 -6.99 10.25 3.55
C ALA A 74 -8.50 10.19 3.86
N TYR A 75 -8.86 9.65 5.03
CA TYR A 75 -10.25 9.57 5.48
C TYR A 75 -10.94 10.93 5.57
N SER A 76 -10.32 11.91 6.23
CA SER A 76 -10.91 13.26 6.39
C SER A 76 -11.07 14.00 5.06
N SER A 77 -10.25 13.68 4.07
CA SER A 77 -10.28 14.29 2.74
C SER A 77 -11.14 13.52 1.74
N GLY A 78 -11.80 12.43 2.15
CA GLY A 78 -12.59 11.58 1.26
C GLY A 78 -11.75 10.86 0.20
N ILE A 79 -10.45 10.66 0.46
CA ILE A 79 -9.52 9.97 -0.43
C ILE A 79 -9.60 8.48 -0.14
N LYS A 80 -9.83 7.68 -1.18
CA LYS A 80 -9.73 6.23 -1.12
C LYS A 80 -8.26 5.84 -1.01
N MET A 81 -7.89 5.19 0.09
CA MET A 81 -6.53 4.70 0.32
C MET A 81 -6.49 3.17 0.18
N ILE A 82 -5.58 2.69 -0.67
CA ILE A 82 -5.25 1.28 -0.79
C ILE A 82 -3.85 1.07 -0.21
N VAL A 83 -3.74 0.13 0.72
CA VAL A 83 -2.46 -0.41 1.18
C VAL A 83 -2.14 -1.66 0.37
N LEU A 84 -1.08 -1.60 -0.43
CA LEU A 84 -0.59 -2.72 -1.23
C LEU A 84 0.63 -3.36 -0.56
N CYS A 85 0.44 -4.53 0.03
CA CYS A 85 1.47 -5.25 0.78
C CYS A 85 2.17 -6.32 -0.08
N GLU A 86 3.48 -6.17 -0.27
CA GLU A 86 4.33 -7.07 -1.07
C GLU A 86 4.83 -8.30 -0.30
N HIS A 87 3.93 -9.07 0.30
CA HIS A 87 4.35 -10.19 1.12
C HIS A 87 4.62 -11.49 0.33
N GLY A 88 3.74 -11.80 -0.64
CA GLY A 88 3.72 -13.09 -1.32
C GLY A 88 3.52 -14.28 -0.36
N LYS A 89 4.15 -15.42 -0.69
CA LYS A 89 4.20 -16.64 0.15
C LYS A 89 2.83 -17.19 0.59
N GLY A 90 1.85 -17.09 -0.28
CA GLY A 90 0.49 -17.59 0.00
C GLY A 90 -0.39 -16.64 0.81
N ILE A 91 0.10 -15.45 1.19
CA ILE A 91 -0.76 -14.38 1.71
C ILE A 91 -1.39 -13.65 0.53
N LYS A 92 -2.67 -13.93 0.27
CA LYS A 92 -3.42 -13.34 -0.85
C LYS A 92 -4.59 -12.47 -0.37
N SER A 93 -4.96 -12.58 0.89
CA SER A 93 -6.13 -11.94 1.47
C SER A 93 -5.92 -11.66 2.96
N ILE A 94 -6.77 -10.79 3.55
CA ILE A 94 -6.74 -10.52 5.00
C ILE A 94 -6.91 -11.81 5.82
N PRO A 95 -7.81 -12.75 5.47
CA PRO A 95 -7.87 -14.07 6.10
C PRO A 95 -6.54 -14.83 6.16
N ASP A 96 -5.71 -14.76 5.12
CA ASP A 96 -4.44 -15.48 5.09
C ASP A 96 -3.41 -14.95 6.10
N VAL A 97 -3.53 -13.69 6.51
CA VAL A 97 -2.63 -13.04 7.48
C VAL A 97 -2.52 -13.81 8.79
N VAL A 98 -3.56 -14.56 9.16
CA VAL A 98 -3.54 -15.44 10.35
C VAL A 98 -2.40 -16.47 10.32
N LYS A 99 -1.97 -16.89 9.13
CA LYS A 99 -0.90 -17.87 8.91
C LYS A 99 0.49 -17.25 9.04
N TRP A 100 0.59 -15.92 9.04
CA TRP A 100 1.85 -15.21 9.14
C TRP A 100 2.33 -15.15 10.60
N ASN A 101 3.65 -15.21 10.75
CA ASN A 101 4.34 -14.99 12.01
C ASN A 101 5.45 -13.96 11.78
N SER A 102 5.52 -12.99 12.67
CA SER A 102 6.56 -11.96 12.65
C SER A 102 7.93 -12.58 12.84
N ARG A 103 8.93 -12.04 12.12
CA ARG A 103 10.34 -12.41 12.32
C ARG A 103 11.03 -11.56 13.37
N TYR A 104 10.44 -10.41 13.71
CA TYR A 104 11.10 -9.34 14.46
C TYR A 104 10.34 -8.89 15.70
N SER A 105 9.12 -9.39 15.92
CA SER A 105 8.28 -9.02 17.05
C SER A 105 7.42 -10.19 17.52
N THR A 106 6.74 -10.00 18.65
CA THR A 106 5.78 -10.96 19.21
C THR A 106 4.38 -10.84 18.62
N VAL A 107 4.19 -9.97 17.60
CA VAL A 107 2.90 -9.78 16.94
C VAL A 107 2.56 -11.03 16.14
N THR A 108 1.44 -11.66 16.48
CA THR A 108 0.93 -12.84 15.78
C THR A 108 0.10 -12.43 14.56
N GLY A 109 -0.09 -13.36 13.62
CA GLY A 109 -0.99 -13.17 12.48
C GLY A 109 -2.42 -12.80 12.88
N HIS A 110 -2.94 -13.39 13.95
CA HIS A 110 -4.26 -13.03 14.51
C HIS A 110 -4.33 -11.57 14.94
N VAL A 111 -3.35 -11.10 15.71
CA VAL A 111 -3.32 -9.70 16.19
C VAL A 111 -3.19 -8.75 15.00
N LEU A 112 -2.32 -9.05 14.03
CA LEU A 112 -2.17 -8.21 12.84
C LEU A 112 -3.46 -8.16 12.02
N GLN A 113 -4.08 -9.31 11.78
CA GLN A 113 -5.34 -9.41 11.05
C GLN A 113 -6.44 -8.57 11.71
N GLU A 114 -6.58 -8.64 13.03
CA GLU A 114 -7.56 -7.86 13.78
C GLU A 114 -7.32 -6.35 13.58
N LYS A 115 -6.06 -5.90 13.63
CA LYS A 115 -5.70 -4.49 13.39
C LYS A 115 -5.93 -4.03 11.97
N ILE A 116 -5.71 -4.90 10.99
CA ILE A 116 -6.06 -4.65 9.59
C ILE A 116 -7.58 -4.45 9.46
N TYR A 117 -8.39 -5.35 10.02
CA TYR A 117 -9.86 -5.20 9.99
C TYR A 117 -10.34 -3.95 10.72
N GLN A 118 -9.78 -3.63 11.89
CA GLN A 118 -10.11 -2.40 12.61
C GLN A 118 -9.83 -1.15 11.75
N CYS A 119 -8.68 -1.11 11.07
CA CYS A 119 -8.33 0.00 10.18
C CYS A 119 -9.29 0.10 8.98
N HIS A 120 -9.57 -1.04 8.34
CA HIS A 120 -10.50 -1.13 7.22
C HIS A 120 -11.90 -0.63 7.60
N ILE A 121 -12.47 -1.14 8.70
CA ILE A 121 -13.83 -0.78 9.14
C ILE A 121 -13.91 0.69 9.57
N SER A 122 -12.89 1.18 10.29
CA SER A 122 -12.94 2.52 10.87
C SER A 122 -12.65 3.63 9.86
N TYR A 123 -11.82 3.36 8.84
CA TYR A 123 -11.31 4.40 7.92
C TYR A 123 -11.50 4.08 6.44
N GLY A 124 -12.09 2.93 6.09
CA GLY A 124 -12.31 2.53 4.70
C GLY A 124 -11.03 2.18 3.92
N VAL A 125 -9.91 1.95 4.61
CA VAL A 125 -8.64 1.57 3.96
C VAL A 125 -8.76 0.16 3.39
N GLU A 126 -8.46 -0.02 2.10
CA GLU A 126 -8.42 -1.34 1.48
C GLU A 126 -7.02 -1.95 1.61
N PHE A 127 -6.94 -3.22 2.03
CA PHE A 127 -5.67 -3.94 2.16
C PHE A 127 -5.59 -5.04 1.12
N LEU A 128 -4.64 -4.90 0.20
CA LEU A 128 -4.39 -5.86 -0.87
C LEU A 128 -2.99 -6.45 -0.75
N PHE A 129 -2.81 -7.65 -1.27
CA PHE A 129 -1.57 -8.41 -1.16
C PHE A 129 -1.11 -8.83 -2.55
N CYS A 130 0.20 -8.78 -2.80
CA CYS A 130 0.79 -9.22 -4.06
C CYS A 130 2.17 -9.82 -3.86
N ASN A 131 2.67 -10.52 -4.89
CA ASN A 131 4.09 -10.84 -4.97
C ASN A 131 4.87 -9.61 -5.43
N LYS A 132 6.12 -9.49 -4.99
CA LYS A 132 7.01 -8.40 -5.40
C LYS A 132 7.19 -8.27 -6.91
N SER A 133 7.12 -9.38 -7.64
CA SER A 133 7.19 -9.38 -9.11
C SER A 133 5.96 -8.76 -9.79
N GLU A 134 4.85 -8.67 -9.08
CA GLU A 134 3.56 -8.20 -9.58
C GLU A 134 3.23 -6.78 -9.14
N THR A 135 3.95 -6.22 -8.14
CA THR A 135 3.59 -4.94 -7.52
C THR A 135 3.38 -3.83 -8.54
N ALA A 136 4.32 -3.68 -9.50
CA ALA A 136 4.27 -2.59 -10.45
C ALA A 136 3.02 -2.65 -11.33
N ALA A 137 2.69 -3.84 -11.85
CA ALA A 137 1.49 -4.06 -12.62
C ALA A 137 0.22 -3.82 -11.77
N ARG A 138 0.21 -4.29 -10.52
CA ARG A 138 -0.89 -4.08 -9.58
C ARG A 138 -1.11 -2.61 -9.25
N ILE A 139 -0.06 -1.81 -9.08
CA ILE A 139 -0.17 -0.36 -8.86
C ILE A 139 -0.92 0.28 -10.02
N ILE A 140 -0.55 -0.06 -11.26
CA ILE A 140 -1.18 0.48 -12.46
C ILE A 140 -2.65 0.07 -12.54
N GLU A 141 -2.93 -1.23 -12.44
CA GLU A 141 -4.29 -1.77 -12.45
C GLU A 141 -5.19 -1.07 -11.41
N LEU A 142 -4.71 -0.98 -10.17
CA LEU A 142 -5.48 -0.41 -9.07
C LEU A 142 -5.71 1.09 -9.21
N LEU A 143 -4.75 1.82 -9.78
CA LEU A 143 -4.88 3.24 -10.09
C LEU A 143 -5.78 3.54 -11.30
N GLY A 144 -6.37 2.52 -11.94
CA GLY A 144 -7.23 2.66 -13.11
C GLY A 144 -6.51 2.50 -14.44
N GLY A 145 -5.28 2.00 -14.43
CA GLY A 145 -4.50 1.60 -15.60
C GLY A 145 -4.95 0.27 -16.19
N ALA A 146 -6.21 0.26 -16.62
CA ALA A 146 -6.74 -0.54 -17.72
C ALA A 146 -8.05 0.14 -18.17
N SER A 147 -7.96 1.42 -18.53
CA SER A 147 -8.97 2.04 -19.40
C SER A 147 -8.70 1.57 -20.82
N ASP A 148 -9.14 0.35 -21.14
CA ASP A 148 -9.71 0.06 -22.44
C ASP A 148 -11.23 0.04 -22.25
N ASP A 149 -11.92 0.75 -23.14
CA ASP A 149 -13.36 0.95 -23.21
C ASP A 149 -14.20 -0.25 -22.74
N LYS A 150 -15.21 0.03 -21.90
CA LYS A 150 -16.47 -0.71 -21.87
C LYS A 150 -17.64 0.24 -21.81
#